data_AF-A0A7Y2JGR4-F1
#
_entry.id   AF-A0A7Y2JGR4-F1
#
_cell.length_a   1.000
_cell.length_b   1.000
_cell.length_c   1.000
_cell.angle_alpha   90.00
_cell.angle_beta   90.00
_cell.angle_gamma   90.00
#
_symmetry.space_group_name_H-M   'P 1'
#
loop_
_entity.id
_entity.type
_entity.pdbx_description
1 polymer ?
#
loop_
_entity_poly.entity_id
_entity_poly.type
_entity_poly.pdbx_seq_one_letter_code
_entity_poly.pdbx_strand_id
1 'polypeptide(L)'
;MKQVLIIGNGFDIAHGLPTSFKDFSKYLLENILIPDLRQFVLETGKSEYYTDGIRDIHNQHLFPVGYNTNYSLDGILLNLSKKGFNESLLDNKMIFLEHLKNNFLSKLYREEDEFWFDVESTYFDLLKIIPNKYDRSSHKMQILRLNEELKQIKTLLQEYLATLNVNHQSPVSNFIEELF
;
A
#
# COMPACT_ATOMS: atom_id res chain seq x y z
N MET A 1 8.82 -37.95 -10.00
CA MET A 1 8.33 -36.65 -10.53
C MET A 1 8.15 -35.70 -9.36
N LYS A 2 8.67 -34.46 -9.43
CA LYS A 2 8.42 -33.45 -8.39
C LYS A 2 7.09 -32.78 -8.70
N GLN A 3 6.15 -32.82 -7.77
CA GLN A 3 4.89 -32.09 -7.87
C GLN A 3 5.13 -30.66 -7.40
N VAL A 4 4.78 -29.67 -8.22
CA VAL A 4 4.77 -28.26 -7.84
C VAL A 4 3.32 -27.89 -7.55
N LEU A 5 3.06 -27.43 -6.33
CA LEU A 5 1.77 -26.88 -5.94
C LEU A 5 1.87 -25.35 -6.03
N ILE A 6 1.15 -24.75 -6.97
CA ILE A 6 1.01 -23.29 -7.08
C ILE A 6 -0.28 -22.93 -6.35
N ILE A 7 -0.17 -22.12 -5.30
CA ILE A 7 -1.31 -21.59 -4.55
C ILE A 7 -1.42 -20.11 -4.93
N GLY A 8 -2.58 -19.71 -5.41
CA GLY A 8 -2.90 -18.33 -5.76
C GLY A 8 -4.40 -18.10 -5.70
N ASN A 9 -4.80 -16.84 -5.74
CA ASN A 9 -6.18 -16.36 -5.74
C ASN A 9 -6.87 -16.46 -7.12
N GLY A 10 -6.26 -17.15 -8.10
CA GLY A 10 -6.79 -17.24 -9.46
C GLY A 10 -8.20 -17.83 -9.53
N PHE A 11 -8.56 -18.71 -8.60
CA PHE A 11 -9.91 -19.28 -8.50
C PHE A 11 -10.92 -18.22 -8.05
N ASP A 12 -10.59 -17.44 -7.02
CA ASP A 12 -11.42 -16.35 -6.51
C ASP A 12 -11.65 -15.28 -7.60
N ILE A 13 -10.57 -14.93 -8.32
CA ILE A 13 -10.63 -14.00 -9.46
C ILE A 13 -11.52 -14.55 -10.58
N ALA A 14 -11.44 -15.84 -10.89
CA ALA A 14 -12.31 -16.46 -11.89
C ALA A 14 -13.80 -16.41 -11.49
N HIS A 15 -14.10 -16.37 -10.19
CA HIS A 15 -15.45 -16.19 -9.65
C HIS A 15 -15.86 -14.70 -9.54
N GLY A 16 -15.01 -13.78 -10.01
CA GLY A 16 -15.26 -12.34 -9.97
C GLY A 16 -15.09 -11.72 -8.58
N LEU A 17 -14.46 -12.42 -7.63
CA LEU A 17 -14.17 -11.86 -6.31
C LEU A 17 -12.99 -10.89 -6.41
N PRO A 18 -13.06 -9.71 -5.76
CA PRO A 18 -12.00 -8.71 -5.79
C PRO A 18 -10.87 -9.12 -4.85
N THR A 19 -10.18 -10.20 -5.16
CA THR A 19 -9.09 -10.75 -4.34
C THR A 19 -7.72 -10.46 -4.93
N SER A 20 -7.66 -9.75 -6.06
CA SER A 20 -6.39 -9.40 -6.70
C SER A 20 -5.59 -8.46 -5.81
N PHE A 21 -4.27 -8.46 -5.98
CA PHE A 21 -3.41 -7.51 -5.29
C PHE A 21 -3.71 -6.05 -5.68
N LYS A 22 -4.31 -5.83 -6.85
CA LYS A 22 -4.82 -4.53 -7.28
C LYS A 22 -6.02 -4.07 -6.47
N ASP A 23 -6.96 -4.96 -6.21
CA ASP A 23 -8.12 -4.64 -5.39
C ASP A 23 -7.70 -4.38 -3.94
N PHE A 24 -6.77 -5.20 -3.43
CA PHE A 24 -6.18 -5.01 -2.11
C PHE A 24 -5.45 -3.67 -1.97
N SER A 25 -4.57 -3.30 -2.91
CA SER A 25 -3.82 -2.04 -2.84
C SER A 25 -4.74 -0.82 -2.95
N LYS A 26 -5.77 -0.88 -3.78
CA LYS A 26 -6.82 0.15 -3.84
C LYS A 26 -7.55 0.27 -2.50
N TYR A 27 -7.95 -0.87 -1.92
CA TYR A 27 -8.61 -0.89 -0.62
C TYR A 27 -7.75 -0.24 0.47
N LEU A 28 -6.47 -0.60 0.55
CA LEU A 28 -5.53 -0.01 1.50
C LEU A 28 -5.46 1.51 1.34
N LEU A 29 -5.29 1.98 0.10
CA LEU A 29 -5.14 3.41 -0.15
C LEU A 29 -6.41 4.18 0.26
N GLU A 30 -7.57 3.73 -0.20
CA GLU A 30 -8.84 4.46 -0.05
C GLU A 30 -9.44 4.35 1.36
N ASN A 31 -9.30 3.19 2.01
CA ASN A 31 -10.02 2.90 3.26
C ASN A 31 -9.13 2.95 4.50
N ILE A 32 -7.80 2.93 4.34
CA ILE A 32 -6.86 2.92 5.46
C ILE A 32 -5.93 4.13 5.39
N LEU A 33 -5.13 4.24 4.33
CA LEU A 33 -4.05 5.21 4.26
C LEU A 33 -4.55 6.66 4.09
N ILE A 34 -5.55 6.90 3.23
CA ILE A 34 -6.12 8.24 3.06
C ILE A 34 -6.87 8.70 4.33
N PRO A 35 -7.74 7.87 4.96
CA PRO A 35 -8.40 8.25 6.21
C PRO A 35 -7.43 8.53 7.36
N ASP A 36 -6.41 7.68 7.56
CA ASP A 36 -5.39 7.90 8.61
C ASP A 36 -4.58 9.17 8.35
N LEU A 37 -4.19 9.43 7.08
CA LEU A 37 -3.51 10.67 6.72
C LEU A 37 -4.38 11.91 6.97
N ARG A 38 -5.67 11.83 6.60
CA ARG A 38 -6.63 12.91 6.86
C ARG A 38 -6.71 13.23 8.33
N GLN A 39 -6.91 12.20 9.16
CA GLN A 39 -6.98 12.34 10.60
C GLN A 39 -5.68 12.91 11.17
N PHE A 40 -4.53 12.45 10.66
CA PHE A 40 -3.23 12.90 11.11
C PHE A 40 -2.98 14.38 10.83
N VAL A 41 -3.33 14.83 9.63
CA VAL A 41 -3.07 16.21 9.18
C VAL A 41 -4.11 17.19 9.73
N LEU A 42 -5.39 16.79 9.83
CA LEU A 42 -6.48 17.71 10.16
C LEU A 42 -6.92 17.69 11.63
N GLU A 43 -6.74 16.58 12.36
CA GLU A 43 -7.47 16.36 13.61
C GLU A 43 -6.58 16.05 14.81
N THR A 44 -5.89 14.90 14.79
CA THR A 44 -5.33 14.31 16.02
C THR A 44 -3.85 14.53 16.17
N GLY A 45 -3.15 14.78 15.05
CA GLY A 45 -1.71 14.85 15.04
C GLY A 45 -1.00 13.56 15.46
N LYS A 46 -1.67 12.41 15.34
CA LYS A 46 -1.04 11.08 15.39
C LYS A 46 -1.52 10.26 14.21
N SER A 47 -0.61 9.44 13.67
CA SER A 47 -0.89 8.52 12.59
C SER A 47 -0.42 7.12 12.97
N GLU A 48 -1.18 6.11 12.58
CA GLU A 48 -0.74 4.73 12.67
C GLU A 48 0.27 4.40 11.56
N TYR A 49 0.06 4.92 10.34
CA TYR A 49 0.77 4.49 9.13
C TYR A 49 1.88 5.42 8.64
N TYR A 50 1.88 6.70 9.02
CA TYR A 50 2.82 7.72 8.56
C TYR A 50 3.78 8.15 9.66
N THR A 51 5.02 8.40 9.26
CA THR A 51 6.05 9.00 10.11
C THR A 51 5.75 10.48 10.36
N ASP A 52 6.28 11.03 11.46
CA ASP A 52 6.20 12.48 11.72
C ASP A 52 6.90 13.32 10.64
N GLY A 53 7.81 12.72 9.86
CA GLY A 53 8.50 13.41 8.75
C GLY A 53 7.56 13.95 7.68
N ILE A 54 6.32 13.46 7.59
CA ILE A 54 5.33 14.07 6.70
C ILE A 54 5.03 15.52 7.13
N ARG A 55 5.09 15.83 8.44
CA ARG A 55 4.91 17.20 8.96
C ARG A 55 6.10 18.11 8.67
N ASP A 56 7.26 17.54 8.39
CA ASP A 56 8.39 18.35 7.95
C ASP A 56 8.15 18.90 6.53
N ILE A 57 7.34 18.23 5.69
CA ILE A 57 6.82 18.80 4.43
C ILE A 57 5.91 20.00 4.71
N HIS A 58 5.16 19.98 5.82
CA HIS A 58 4.30 21.09 6.25
C HIS A 58 5.12 22.28 6.77
N ASN A 59 6.26 22.02 7.41
CA ASN A 59 7.09 23.08 8.01
C ASN A 59 8.19 23.61 7.07
N GLN A 60 8.50 22.90 5.99
CA GLN A 60 9.51 23.32 5.02
C GLN A 60 8.90 24.21 3.93
N HIS A 61 9.03 25.53 4.10
CA HIS A 61 9.11 26.51 3.00
C HIS A 61 10.37 26.30 2.12
N LEU A 62 10.84 25.07 1.88
CA LEU A 62 12.09 24.78 1.17
C LEU A 62 11.96 24.74 -0.36
N PHE A 63 10.81 25.08 -0.93
CA PHE A 63 10.71 25.29 -2.37
C PHE A 63 10.83 26.78 -2.66
N PRO A 64 11.88 27.23 -3.39
CA PRO A 64 12.04 28.62 -3.73
C PRO A 64 10.78 29.10 -4.45
N VAL A 65 10.28 30.25 -4.00
CA VAL A 65 9.15 31.00 -4.56
C VAL A 65 9.26 30.97 -6.09
N GLY A 66 8.48 30.11 -6.74
CA GLY A 66 8.61 29.83 -8.18
C GLY A 66 8.21 28.42 -8.61
N TYR A 67 8.28 27.41 -7.73
CA TYR A 67 7.73 26.08 -8.00
C TYR A 67 6.26 25.96 -7.57
N ASN A 68 5.50 25.26 -8.40
CA ASN A 68 4.04 25.11 -8.34
C ASN A 68 3.57 24.72 -6.92
N THR A 69 2.79 25.57 -6.27
CA THR A 69 2.29 25.41 -4.89
C THR A 69 1.38 24.19 -4.71
N ASN A 70 1.18 23.35 -5.72
CA ASN A 70 0.33 22.16 -5.63
C ASN A 70 1.00 20.95 -4.96
N TYR A 71 2.32 21.00 -4.72
CA TYR A 71 3.10 19.87 -4.20
C TYR A 71 3.58 20.02 -2.74
N SER A 72 3.33 21.15 -2.08
CA SER A 72 3.53 21.25 -0.63
C SER A 72 2.32 20.66 0.11
N LEU A 73 2.48 20.22 1.36
CA LEU A 73 1.35 19.78 2.18
C LEU A 73 0.30 20.89 2.31
N ASP A 74 0.74 22.14 2.49
CA ASP A 74 -0.14 23.31 2.49
C ASP A 74 -0.88 23.48 1.16
N GLY A 75 -0.20 23.19 0.05
CA GLY A 75 -0.74 23.16 -1.30
C GLY A 75 -1.80 22.11 -1.53
N ILE A 76 -1.53 20.89 -1.04
CA ILE A 76 -2.50 19.80 -1.00
C ILE A 76 -3.68 20.27 -0.15
N LEU A 77 -3.49 20.68 1.12
CA LEU A 77 -4.53 21.22 2.01
C LEU A 77 -5.37 22.35 1.40
N LEU A 78 -4.73 23.28 0.68
CA LEU A 78 -5.41 24.34 -0.09
C LEU A 78 -6.22 23.77 -1.26
N ASN A 79 -5.71 22.77 -1.97
CA ASN A 79 -6.44 22.09 -3.05
C ASN A 79 -7.56 21.18 -2.52
N LEU A 80 -7.42 20.62 -1.31
CA LEU A 80 -8.48 19.89 -0.58
C LEU A 80 -9.69 20.80 -0.28
N SER A 81 -9.51 22.12 -0.27
CA SER A 81 -10.62 23.09 -0.14
C SER A 81 -11.33 23.39 -1.47
N LYS A 82 -10.74 22.97 -2.62
CA LYS A 82 -11.21 23.30 -3.98
C LYS A 82 -11.69 22.10 -4.79
N LYS A 83 -11.04 20.94 -4.65
CA LYS A 83 -11.47 19.61 -5.16
C LYS A 83 -11.88 18.73 -3.97
N GLY A 84 -12.61 17.64 -4.21
CA GLY A 84 -12.87 16.64 -3.16
C GLY A 84 -11.56 16.13 -2.54
N PHE A 85 -11.49 16.07 -1.20
CA PHE A 85 -10.28 15.75 -0.43
C PHE A 85 -9.53 14.50 -0.97
N ASN A 86 -10.27 13.45 -1.30
CA ASN A 86 -9.69 12.18 -1.75
C ASN A 86 -9.07 12.27 -3.15
N GLU A 87 -9.66 13.03 -4.08
CA GLU A 87 -9.15 13.14 -5.45
C GLU A 87 -7.78 13.85 -5.49
N SER A 88 -7.65 14.93 -4.73
CA SER A 88 -6.38 15.66 -4.66
C SER A 88 -5.25 14.85 -4.00
N LEU A 89 -5.59 13.93 -3.11
CA LEU A 89 -4.62 13.01 -2.49
C LEU A 89 -4.19 11.93 -3.47
N LEU A 90 -5.12 11.35 -4.22
CA LEU A 90 -4.79 10.36 -5.25
C LEU A 90 -3.83 10.94 -6.30
N ASP A 91 -4.07 12.17 -6.75
CA ASP A 91 -3.21 12.90 -7.71
C ASP A 91 -1.78 13.11 -7.18
N ASN A 92 -1.60 13.18 -5.85
CA ASN A 92 -0.32 13.49 -5.20
C ASN A 92 0.21 12.34 -4.33
N LYS A 93 -0.24 11.11 -4.61
CA LYS A 93 -0.05 9.97 -3.70
C LYS A 93 1.38 9.67 -3.32
N MET A 94 2.31 9.86 -4.26
CA MET A 94 3.72 9.58 -4.03
C MET A 94 4.29 10.40 -2.86
N ILE A 95 3.88 11.66 -2.71
CA ILE A 95 4.39 12.54 -1.65
C ILE A 95 4.19 11.93 -0.28
N PHE A 96 2.99 11.39 0.00
CA PHE A 96 2.73 10.79 1.30
C PHE A 96 3.20 9.34 1.40
N LEU A 97 3.16 8.57 0.30
CA LEU A 97 3.57 7.16 0.30
C LEU A 97 5.07 6.99 0.63
N GLU A 98 5.92 7.99 0.38
CA GLU A 98 7.32 7.98 0.82
C GLU A 98 7.50 8.10 2.34
N HIS A 99 6.49 8.58 3.06
CA HIS A 99 6.52 8.81 4.50
C HIS A 99 5.83 7.72 5.33
N LEU A 100 5.44 6.61 4.71
CA LEU A 100 4.92 5.44 5.42
C LEU A 100 5.96 4.89 6.40
N LYS A 101 5.53 4.53 7.61
CA LYS A 101 6.37 3.86 8.61
C LYS A 101 6.85 2.49 8.11
N ASN A 102 5.98 1.81 7.36
CA ASN A 102 6.27 0.55 6.70
C ASN A 102 6.95 0.82 5.35
N ASN A 103 8.27 0.64 5.30
CA ASN A 103 9.04 0.91 4.09
C ASN A 103 8.76 -0.12 2.99
N PHE A 104 8.50 -1.38 3.34
CA PHE A 104 8.07 -2.39 2.37
C PHE A 104 6.79 -1.98 1.64
N LEU A 105 5.76 -1.51 2.37
CA LEU A 105 4.52 -1.02 1.78
C LEU A 105 4.76 0.20 0.88
N SER A 106 5.62 1.14 1.30
CA SER A 106 6.03 2.27 0.44
C SER A 106 6.61 1.80 -0.89
N LYS A 107 7.42 0.72 -0.87
CA LYS A 107 8.05 0.17 -2.08
C LYS A 107 7.05 -0.52 -3.00
N LEU A 108 6.06 -1.23 -2.46
CA LEU A 108 4.99 -1.84 -3.26
C LEU A 108 4.19 -0.82 -4.07
N TYR A 109 4.06 0.42 -3.58
CA TYR A 109 3.38 1.48 -4.31
C TYR A 109 4.24 2.23 -5.33
N ARG A 110 5.55 1.96 -5.42
CA ARG A 110 6.46 2.68 -6.34
C ARG A 110 6.52 2.09 -7.75
N GLU A 111 5.84 0.97 -8.01
CA GLU A 111 5.82 0.37 -9.35
C GLU A 111 4.98 1.23 -10.32
N GLU A 112 5.46 1.35 -11.57
CA GLU A 112 4.85 2.18 -12.61
C GLU A 112 3.42 1.72 -12.97
N ASP A 113 3.13 0.43 -12.76
CA ASP A 113 1.77 -0.09 -12.81
C ASP A 113 1.05 0.26 -11.52
N GLU A 114 0.33 1.38 -11.56
CA GLU A 114 -0.50 1.85 -10.48
C GLU A 114 -1.32 0.68 -9.92
N PHE A 115 -1.00 0.28 -8.70
CA PHE A 115 -1.74 -0.70 -7.88
C PHE A 115 -1.39 -2.19 -8.06
N TRP A 116 -0.43 -2.58 -8.89
CA TRP A 116 0.02 -3.98 -8.90
C TRP A 116 1.05 -4.24 -7.79
N PHE A 117 0.64 -4.88 -6.69
CA PHE A 117 1.63 -5.31 -5.68
C PHE A 117 2.29 -6.61 -6.12
N ASP A 118 3.53 -6.55 -6.58
CA ASP A 118 4.41 -7.72 -6.66
C ASP A 118 5.12 -7.93 -5.31
N VAL A 119 4.39 -8.55 -4.38
CA VAL A 119 4.83 -8.75 -2.99
C VAL A 119 6.10 -9.61 -2.94
N GLU A 120 6.14 -10.69 -3.71
CA GLU A 120 7.26 -11.62 -3.76
C GLU A 120 8.54 -10.97 -4.32
N SER A 121 8.44 -10.33 -5.49
CA SER A 121 9.61 -9.70 -6.13
C SER A 121 10.11 -8.53 -5.29
N THR A 122 9.21 -7.67 -4.80
CA THR A 122 9.58 -6.52 -3.96
C THR A 122 10.25 -6.97 -2.67
N TYR A 123 9.71 -8.00 -2.00
CA TYR A 123 10.30 -8.54 -0.78
C TYR A 123 11.70 -9.11 -1.05
N PHE A 124 11.84 -9.87 -2.14
CA PHE A 124 13.12 -10.47 -2.54
C PHE A 124 14.16 -9.39 -2.90
N ASP A 125 13.75 -8.33 -3.57
CA ASP A 125 14.60 -7.19 -3.90
C ASP A 125 15.11 -6.47 -2.66
N LEU A 126 14.22 -6.22 -1.70
CA LEU A 126 14.61 -5.64 -0.41
C LEU A 126 15.52 -6.56 0.40
N LEU A 127 15.33 -7.88 0.30
CA LEU A 127 16.21 -8.84 0.95
C LEU A 127 17.62 -8.82 0.34
N LYS A 128 17.74 -8.74 -1.00
CA LYS A 128 19.01 -8.71 -1.73
C LYS A 128 19.89 -7.50 -1.41
N ILE A 129 19.30 -6.36 -1.05
CA ILE A 129 20.09 -5.15 -0.74
C ILE A 129 20.66 -5.14 0.69
N ILE A 130 20.13 -5.96 1.60
CA ILE A 130 20.56 -5.97 3.02
C ILE A 130 22.04 -6.36 3.17
N PRO A 131 22.54 -7.46 2.55
CA PRO A 131 23.94 -7.88 2.66
C PRO A 131 24.97 -6.84 2.21
N ASN A 132 24.58 -5.88 1.36
CA ASN A 132 25.47 -4.84 0.82
C ASN A 132 25.77 -3.71 1.82
N LYS A 133 25.23 -3.77 3.05
CA LYS A 133 25.49 -2.78 4.11
C LYS A 133 26.61 -3.24 5.05
N TYR A 134 27.35 -2.29 5.61
CA TYR A 134 28.69 -2.48 6.19
C TYR A 134 28.84 -3.38 7.44
N ASP A 135 27.76 -3.88 8.09
CA ASP A 135 27.87 -4.71 9.30
C ASP A 135 26.81 -5.84 9.42
N ARG A 136 27.23 -7.02 9.90
CA ARG A 136 26.38 -8.22 10.08
C ARG A 136 25.30 -8.06 11.14
N SER A 137 25.58 -7.35 12.23
CA SER A 137 24.57 -7.14 13.28
C SER A 137 23.41 -6.29 12.75
N SER A 138 23.74 -5.32 11.89
CA SER A 138 22.79 -4.53 11.12
C SER A 138 21.98 -5.36 10.13
N HIS A 139 22.57 -6.40 9.50
CA HIS A 139 21.82 -7.28 8.58
C HIS A 139 20.69 -8.02 9.27
N LYS A 140 20.96 -8.66 10.42
CA LYS A 140 19.93 -9.39 11.17
C LYS A 140 18.78 -8.48 11.57
N MET A 141 19.09 -7.28 12.08
CA MET A 141 18.07 -6.29 12.45
C MET A 141 17.22 -5.87 11.26
N GLN A 142 17.83 -5.63 10.10
CA GLN A 142 17.10 -5.23 8.88
C GLN A 142 16.21 -6.35 8.34
N ILE A 143 16.66 -7.61 8.39
CA ILE A 143 15.84 -8.77 8.01
C ILE A 143 14.65 -8.91 8.96
N LEU A 144 14.87 -8.80 10.28
CA LEU A 144 13.79 -8.84 11.27
C LEU A 144 12.77 -7.72 11.03
N ARG A 145 13.23 -6.49 10.76
CA ARG A 145 12.36 -5.37 10.40
C ARG A 145 11.54 -5.67 9.15
N LEU A 146 12.18 -6.13 8.07
CA LEU A 146 11.49 -6.45 6.81
C LEU A 146 10.43 -7.56 7.02
N ASN A 147 10.71 -8.56 7.85
CA ASN A 147 9.73 -9.59 8.23
C ASN A 147 8.52 -9.02 8.98
N GLU A 148 8.74 -8.11 9.93
CA GLU A 148 7.63 -7.46 10.65
C GLU A 148 6.82 -6.55 9.72
N GLU A 149 7.48 -5.82 8.81
CA GLU A 149 6.81 -5.01 7.79
C GLU A 149 5.96 -5.89 6.85
N LEU A 150 6.46 -7.04 6.40
CA LEU A 150 5.68 -8.03 5.64
C LEU A 150 4.51 -8.60 6.46
N LYS A 151 4.73 -8.89 7.75
CA LYS A 151 3.70 -9.41 8.64
C LYS A 151 2.52 -8.43 8.78
N GLN A 152 2.80 -7.14 8.90
CA GLN A 152 1.75 -6.12 8.89
C GLN A 152 0.91 -6.18 7.61
N ILE A 153 1.56 -6.29 6.43
CA ILE A 153 0.83 -6.41 5.15
C ILE A 153 -0.03 -7.67 5.09
N LYS A 154 0.46 -8.80 5.63
CA LYS A 154 -0.34 -10.03 5.73
C LYS A 154 -1.58 -9.84 6.60
N THR A 155 -1.44 -9.16 7.73
CA THR A 155 -2.58 -8.86 8.61
C THR A 155 -3.60 -7.97 7.89
N LEU A 156 -3.15 -6.91 7.22
CA LEU A 156 -4.03 -6.04 6.43
C LEU A 156 -4.73 -6.79 5.29
N LEU A 157 -4.05 -7.72 4.64
CA LEU A 157 -4.65 -8.57 3.61
C LEU A 157 -5.73 -9.48 4.20
N GLN A 158 -5.49 -10.08 5.37
CA GLN A 158 -6.50 -10.90 6.05
C GLN A 158 -7.73 -10.08 6.44
N GLU A 159 -7.53 -8.87 6.98
CA GLU A 159 -8.61 -7.94 7.31
C GLU A 159 -9.41 -7.56 6.06
N TYR A 160 -8.72 -7.22 4.96
CA TYR A 160 -9.35 -6.94 3.68
C TYR A 160 -10.20 -8.10 3.17
N LEU A 161 -9.62 -9.31 3.10
CA LEU A 161 -10.34 -10.49 2.61
C LEU A 161 -11.55 -10.82 3.49
N ALA A 162 -11.48 -10.56 4.80
CA ALA A 162 -12.61 -10.73 5.70
C ALA A 162 -13.76 -9.74 5.45
N THR A 163 -13.52 -8.63 4.73
CA THR A 163 -14.58 -7.69 4.32
C THR A 163 -15.37 -8.18 3.10
N LEU A 164 -14.86 -9.17 2.37
CA LEU A 164 -15.46 -9.63 1.13
C LEU A 164 -16.65 -10.56 1.41
N ASN A 165 -17.83 -10.17 0.95
CA ASN A 165 -19.01 -11.05 0.96
C ASN A 165 -18.92 -12.03 -0.21
N VAL A 166 -18.60 -13.29 0.08
CA VAL A 166 -18.56 -14.35 -0.93
C VAL A 166 -19.97 -14.84 -1.21
N ASN A 167 -20.55 -14.42 -2.34
CA ASN A 167 -21.79 -15.00 -2.83
C ASN A 167 -21.44 -16.10 -3.84
N HIS A 168 -21.74 -17.36 -3.50
CA HIS A 168 -21.26 -18.53 -4.25
C HIS A 168 -21.98 -18.78 -5.59
N GLN A 169 -22.94 -17.93 -5.98
CA GLN A 169 -23.58 -18.00 -7.29
C GLN A 169 -22.73 -17.25 -8.32
N SER A 170 -21.91 -18.00 -9.07
CA SER A 170 -21.10 -17.47 -10.16
C SER A 170 -21.29 -18.31 -11.43
N PRO A 171 -21.00 -17.77 -12.63
CA PRO A 171 -20.98 -18.56 -13.87
C PRO A 171 -20.07 -19.79 -13.80
N VAL A 172 -18.97 -19.70 -13.03
CA VAL A 172 -18.05 -20.83 -12.81
C VAL A 172 -18.70 -21.90 -11.94
N SER A 173 -19.46 -21.50 -10.92
CA SER A 173 -20.22 -22.42 -10.07
C SER A 173 -21.24 -23.21 -10.90
N ASN A 174 -21.99 -22.51 -11.77
CA ASN A 174 -22.95 -23.14 -12.68
C ASN A 174 -22.26 -24.10 -13.67
N PHE A 175 -21.10 -23.70 -14.22
CA PHE A 175 -20.32 -24.57 -15.11
C PHE A 175 -19.83 -25.84 -14.41
N ILE A 176 -19.39 -25.76 -13.14
CA ILE A 176 -18.97 -26.92 -12.35
C ILE A 176 -20.17 -27.83 -12.06
N GLU A 177 -21.34 -27.27 -11.74
CA GLU A 177 -22.58 -28.02 -11.54
C GLU A 177 -23.07 -28.72 -12.83
N GLU A 178 -22.80 -28.16 -14.02
CA GLU A 178 -23.11 -28.82 -15.30
C GLU A 178 -22.15 -29.97 -15.64
N LEU A 179 -20.97 -30.01 -15.01
CA LEU A 179 -19.89 -30.96 -15.31
C LEU A 179 -19.92 -32.24 -14.47
N PHE A 180 -20.64 -32.24 -13.33
CA PHE A 180 -20.70 -33.33 -12.36
C PHE A 180 -22.14 -33.69 -11.97
#